data_AF-A0A7S2CPU1-F1
#
_entry.id   AF-A0A7S2CPU1-F1
#
_cell.length_a   1.000
_cell.length_b   1.000
_cell.length_c   1.000
_cell.angle_alpha   90.00
_cell.angle_beta   90.00
_cell.angle_gamma   90.00
#
_symmetry.space_group_name_H-M   'P 1'
#
loop_
_entity.id
_entity.type
_entity.pdbx_description
1 polymer ?
#
loop_
_entity_poly.entity_id
_entity_poly.type
_entity_poly.pdbx_seq_one_letter_code
_entity_poly.pdbx_strand_id
1 'polypeptide(L)'
;GVMSGDRSYKRYLRPYLDMNNLNTYTDIYPNLMRGQQLMDAGIVEFTPGTTLDISKSEGFKQGLTYCVAPITFGNTTLTTYDFWAVGMDCCSGSQPDFHCTGYTSTNFGGLRLMDSGARSLYRLAVQQAEATYGIRAAHPLFFDWTHKPTKTVQQWQKTAYSQFIIWIVAYGIFQAFCVACAALAFSRLGQV
;
A
#
# COMPACT_ATOMS: atom_id res chain seq x y z
N GLY A 1 16.31 10.42 -18.69
CA GLY A 1 15.09 11.23 -18.53
C GLY A 1 13.86 10.34 -18.38
N VAL A 2 13.34 9.82 -19.50
CA VAL A 2 12.03 9.14 -19.55
C VAL A 2 11.94 7.89 -18.65
N MET A 3 12.93 6.99 -18.67
CA MET A 3 12.89 5.77 -17.84
C MET A 3 12.95 6.08 -16.34
N SER A 4 13.78 7.05 -15.92
CA SER A 4 13.86 7.49 -14.52
C SER A 4 12.57 8.15 -14.06
N GLY A 5 11.94 8.94 -14.94
CA GLY A 5 10.64 9.55 -14.71
C GLY A 5 9.53 8.51 -14.55
N ASP A 6 9.43 7.55 -15.47
CA ASP A 6 8.46 6.44 -15.41
C ASP A 6 8.62 5.62 -14.13
N ARG A 7 9.86 5.32 -13.73
CA ARG A 7 10.14 4.60 -12.48
C ARG A 7 9.70 5.39 -11.24
N SER A 8 9.98 6.70 -11.20
CA SER A 8 9.57 7.56 -10.08
C SER A 8 8.05 7.71 -10.02
N TYR A 9 7.42 7.90 -11.19
CA TYR A 9 5.97 7.95 -11.34
C TYR A 9 5.29 6.70 -10.79
N LYS A 10 5.71 5.52 -11.26
CA LYS A 10 5.13 4.23 -10.82
C LYS A 10 5.36 3.95 -9.35
N ARG A 11 6.50 4.36 -8.78
CA ARG A 11 6.89 4.01 -7.41
C ARG A 11 6.31 4.94 -6.35
N TYR A 12 6.17 6.24 -6.64
CA TYR A 12 5.79 7.23 -5.63
C TYR A 12 4.57 8.06 -6.03
N LEU A 13 4.54 8.60 -7.26
CA LEU A 13 3.47 9.52 -7.65
C LEU A 13 2.13 8.82 -7.88
N ARG A 14 2.13 7.69 -8.58
CA ARG A 14 0.91 6.93 -8.89
C ARG A 14 0.20 6.46 -7.60
N PRO A 15 0.87 5.78 -6.64
CA PRO A 15 0.22 5.40 -5.39
C PRO A 15 -0.31 6.60 -4.60
N TYR A 16 0.42 7.72 -4.61
CA TYR A 16 -0.05 8.96 -3.98
C TYR A 16 -1.33 9.50 -4.63
N LEU A 17 -1.39 9.57 -5.96
CA LEU A 17 -2.57 10.04 -6.69
C LEU A 17 -3.76 9.10 -6.49
N ASP A 18 -3.53 7.79 -6.56
CA ASP A 18 -4.56 6.78 -6.34
C ASP A 18 -5.16 6.89 -4.92
N MET A 19 -4.34 7.14 -3.90
CA MET A 19 -4.82 7.39 -2.53
C MET A 19 -5.51 8.74 -2.38
N ASN A 20 -5.04 9.79 -3.05
CA ASN A 20 -5.62 11.13 -2.98
C ASN A 20 -6.99 11.23 -3.67
N ASN A 21 -7.27 10.34 -4.63
CA ASN A 21 -8.58 10.23 -5.27
C ASN A 21 -9.64 9.53 -4.41
N LEU A 22 -9.23 8.94 -3.28
CA LEU A 22 -10.10 8.22 -2.36
C LEU A 22 -10.27 9.00 -1.05
N ASN A 23 -11.35 8.69 -0.33
CA ASN A 23 -11.66 9.38 0.92
C ASN A 23 -10.79 8.86 2.07
N THR A 24 -10.47 9.78 2.99
CA THR A 24 -9.77 9.47 4.24
C THR A 24 -10.77 9.47 5.38
N TYR A 25 -10.78 8.38 6.15
CA TYR A 25 -11.66 8.19 7.30
C TYR A 25 -10.82 8.01 8.57
N THR A 26 -11.26 8.63 9.67
CA THR A 26 -10.60 8.54 10.97
C THR A 26 -11.55 7.98 12.02
N ASP A 27 -10.97 7.47 13.10
CA ASP A 27 -11.71 6.92 14.25
C ASP A 27 -12.73 5.85 13.88
N ILE A 28 -12.32 4.96 12.97
CA ILE A 28 -13.16 3.85 12.51
C ILE A 28 -13.10 2.68 13.49
N TYR A 29 -14.29 2.23 13.88
CA TYR A 29 -14.51 1.06 14.74
C TYR A 29 -14.89 -0.16 13.88
N PRO A 30 -14.02 -1.18 13.77
CA PRO A 30 -14.30 -2.40 12.98
C PRO A 30 -15.54 -3.17 13.41
N ASN A 31 -15.97 -3.01 14.67
CA ASN A 31 -17.13 -3.68 15.25
C ASN A 31 -18.47 -2.98 14.98
N LEU A 32 -18.45 -1.68 14.68
CA LEU A 32 -19.66 -0.89 14.46
C LEU A 32 -19.93 -0.61 12.99
N MET A 33 -18.86 -0.47 12.19
CA MET A 33 -18.95 -0.13 10.79
C MET A 33 -18.86 -1.36 9.90
N ARG A 34 -19.47 -1.29 8.72
CA ARG A 34 -19.41 -2.37 7.72
C ARG A 34 -18.57 -1.95 6.52
N GLY A 35 -18.01 -2.92 5.81
CA GLY A 35 -17.21 -2.67 4.61
C GLY A 35 -17.99 -1.94 3.51
N GLN A 36 -19.31 -2.13 3.46
CA GLN A 36 -20.19 -1.42 2.52
C GLN A 36 -20.20 0.10 2.70
N GLN A 37 -19.99 0.60 3.91
CA GLN A 37 -20.00 2.04 4.21
C GLN A 37 -18.69 2.72 3.82
N LEU A 38 -17.62 1.95 3.63
CA LEU A 38 -16.26 2.43 3.39
C LEU A 38 -15.71 1.94 2.03
N MET A 39 -16.60 1.75 1.05
CA MET A 39 -16.22 1.27 -0.28
C MET A 39 -15.39 2.26 -1.10
N ASP A 40 -15.37 3.54 -0.73
CA ASP A 40 -14.58 4.64 -1.30
C ASP A 40 -13.41 5.07 -0.39
N ALA A 41 -13.23 4.40 0.76
CA ALA A 41 -12.13 4.67 1.66
C ALA A 41 -10.81 4.23 1.05
N GLY A 42 -9.85 5.15 0.96
CA GLY A 42 -8.46 4.88 0.57
C GLY A 42 -7.54 4.80 1.77
N ILE A 43 -7.72 5.73 2.71
CA ILE A 43 -6.97 5.79 3.94
C ILE A 43 -7.95 5.63 5.10
N VAL A 44 -7.69 4.69 5.99
CA VAL A 44 -8.51 4.47 7.18
C VAL A 44 -7.60 4.54 8.40
N GLU A 45 -7.88 5.45 9.32
CA GLU A 45 -7.28 5.47 10.64
C GLU A 45 -8.25 4.81 11.62
N PHE A 46 -7.84 3.67 12.17
CA PHE A 46 -8.62 2.92 13.12
C PHE A 46 -8.48 3.49 14.53
N THR A 47 -9.48 3.26 15.38
CA THR A 47 -9.44 3.73 16.76
C THR A 47 -8.36 3.02 17.59
N PRO A 48 -7.74 3.71 18.56
CA PRO A 48 -6.76 3.09 19.44
C PRO A 48 -7.37 1.88 20.17
N GLY A 49 -6.68 0.74 20.12
CA GLY A 49 -7.18 -0.54 20.64
C GLY A 49 -7.72 -1.50 19.58
N THR A 50 -7.74 -1.11 18.31
CA THR A 50 -7.86 -2.07 17.21
C THR A 50 -6.59 -2.92 17.09
N THR A 51 -6.80 -4.22 16.94
CA THR A 51 -5.73 -5.21 16.83
C THR A 51 -6.01 -6.17 15.69
N LEU A 52 -4.98 -6.84 15.19
CA LEU A 52 -5.13 -7.94 14.26
C LEU A 52 -5.43 -9.21 15.05
N ASP A 53 -6.49 -9.93 14.66
CA ASP A 53 -6.79 -11.23 15.23
C ASP A 53 -6.01 -12.31 14.47
N ILE A 54 -4.76 -12.51 14.89
CA ILE A 54 -3.82 -13.47 14.28
C ILE A 54 -4.37 -14.90 14.34
N SER A 55 -5.21 -15.23 15.34
CA SER A 55 -5.78 -16.57 15.50
C SER A 55 -6.69 -16.98 14.34
N LYS A 56 -7.21 -16.00 13.59
CA LYS A 56 -8.05 -16.19 12.40
C LYS A 56 -7.36 -15.74 11.11
N SER A 57 -6.03 -15.68 11.13
CA SER A 57 -5.26 -15.40 9.92
C SER A 57 -5.18 -16.63 9.04
N GLU A 58 -5.18 -16.42 7.72
CA GLU A 58 -4.99 -17.46 6.71
C GLU A 58 -4.10 -16.96 5.59
N GLY A 59 -3.54 -17.89 4.82
CA GLY A 59 -2.77 -17.56 3.63
C GLY A 59 -3.14 -18.42 2.44
N PHE A 60 -3.28 -17.79 1.28
CA PHE A 60 -3.45 -18.48 0.00
C PHE A 60 -2.13 -18.50 -0.78
N LYS A 61 -1.69 -19.67 -1.22
CA LYS A 61 -0.40 -19.81 -1.92
C LYS A 61 -0.60 -19.94 -3.44
N GLN A 62 -0.10 -18.96 -4.18
CA GLN A 62 -0.03 -19.00 -5.65
C GLN A 62 1.24 -18.29 -6.14
N GLY A 63 2.32 -19.04 -6.27
CA GLY A 63 3.65 -18.48 -6.51
C GLY A 63 4.21 -17.84 -5.23
N LEU A 64 3.61 -16.71 -4.82
CA LEU A 64 3.81 -16.07 -3.52
C LEU A 64 2.69 -16.47 -2.55
N THR A 65 2.93 -16.30 -1.25
CA THR A 65 1.93 -16.53 -0.21
C THR A 65 1.19 -15.23 0.09
N TYR A 66 -0.11 -15.20 -0.18
CA TYR A 66 -1.01 -14.08 0.08
C TYR A 66 -1.64 -14.22 1.46
N CYS A 67 -1.16 -13.44 2.41
CA CYS A 67 -1.55 -13.51 3.81
C CYS A 67 -2.66 -12.51 4.11
N VAL A 68 -3.68 -12.95 4.87
CA VAL A 68 -4.76 -12.10 5.35
C VAL A 68 -4.96 -12.30 6.85
N ALA A 69 -5.22 -11.21 7.56
CA ALA A 69 -5.59 -11.22 8.97
C ALA A 69 -6.77 -10.29 9.22
N PRO A 70 -7.82 -10.72 9.93
CA PRO A 70 -8.95 -9.86 10.24
C PRO A 70 -8.56 -8.77 11.24
N ILE A 71 -9.07 -7.56 11.00
CA ILE A 71 -8.91 -6.41 11.89
C ILE A 71 -10.10 -6.38 12.85
N THR A 72 -9.84 -6.46 14.15
CA THR A 72 -10.86 -6.47 15.19
C THR A 72 -10.63 -5.37 16.22
N PHE A 73 -11.64 -5.14 17.05
CA PHE A 73 -11.54 -4.22 18.19
C PHE A 73 -11.68 -5.01 19.49
N GLY A 74 -10.59 -5.09 20.26
CA GLY A 74 -10.50 -5.94 21.45
C GLY A 74 -10.75 -7.43 21.14
N ASN A 75 -11.17 -8.18 22.15
CA ASN A 75 -11.44 -9.63 22.04
C ASN A 75 -12.91 -9.93 21.67
N THR A 76 -13.55 -9.04 20.91
CA THR A 76 -14.98 -9.20 20.57
C THR A 76 -15.14 -10.02 19.30
N THR A 77 -16.05 -11.00 19.33
CA THR A 77 -16.45 -11.74 18.15
C THR A 77 -17.35 -10.86 17.29
N LEU A 78 -16.96 -10.65 16.04
CA LEU A 78 -17.71 -9.83 15.10
C LEU A 78 -18.75 -10.69 14.39
N THR A 79 -19.91 -10.10 14.10
CA THR A 79 -20.94 -10.76 13.27
C THR A 79 -20.50 -10.88 11.82
N THR A 80 -19.75 -9.89 11.33
CA THR A 80 -19.14 -9.86 10.00
C THR A 80 -17.74 -9.27 10.05
N TYR A 81 -16.79 -9.96 9.42
CA TYR A 81 -15.40 -9.55 9.31
C TYR A 81 -15.17 -8.89 7.95
N ASP A 82 -15.41 -7.59 7.86
CA ASP A 82 -15.27 -6.86 6.59
C ASP A 82 -13.90 -6.19 6.43
N PHE A 83 -13.12 -5.99 7.50
CA PHE A 83 -11.82 -5.33 7.45
C PHE A 83 -10.68 -6.33 7.58
N TRP A 84 -9.78 -6.34 6.60
CA TRP A 84 -8.68 -7.30 6.53
C TRP A 84 -7.35 -6.57 6.31
N ALA A 85 -6.37 -6.90 7.15
CA ALA A 85 -4.98 -6.58 6.91
C ALA A 85 -4.39 -7.61 5.95
N VAL A 86 -3.62 -7.15 4.97
CA VAL A 86 -3.05 -8.01 3.93
C VAL A 86 -1.54 -7.81 3.79
N GLY A 87 -0.87 -8.85 3.30
CA GLY A 87 0.50 -8.74 2.80
C GLY A 87 0.97 -9.99 2.09
N MET A 88 2.19 -9.97 1.58
CA MET A 88 2.77 -11.06 0.78
C MET A 88 3.98 -11.65 1.52
N ASP A 89 4.12 -12.97 1.47
CA ASP A 89 5.26 -13.74 1.99
C ASP A 89 5.61 -13.46 3.46
N CYS A 90 4.59 -13.20 4.29
CA CYS A 90 4.76 -12.89 5.71
C CYS A 90 4.03 -13.87 6.65
N CYS A 91 3.57 -14.99 6.11
CA CYS A 91 2.88 -16.09 6.81
C CYS A 91 3.30 -17.42 6.21
N SER A 92 3.14 -18.50 6.97
CA SER A 92 3.36 -19.88 6.52
C SER A 92 2.33 -20.33 5.47
N GLY A 93 1.13 -19.75 5.52
CA GLY A 93 0.01 -20.08 4.64
C GLY A 93 -0.69 -21.40 4.97
N SER A 94 -0.40 -22.01 6.12
CA SER A 94 -1.08 -23.22 6.59
C SER A 94 -1.38 -23.21 8.08
N GLN A 95 -0.81 -22.25 8.81
CA GLN A 95 -1.08 -22.01 10.21
C GLN A 95 -1.54 -20.56 10.39
N PRO A 96 -2.24 -20.24 11.50
CA PRO A 96 -2.57 -18.88 11.86
C PRO A 96 -1.31 -18.15 12.36
N ASP A 97 -0.44 -17.75 11.42
CA ASP A 97 0.77 -16.97 11.67
C ASP A 97 0.81 -15.74 10.77
N PHE A 98 0.60 -14.55 11.33
CA PHE A 98 0.66 -13.30 10.58
C PHE A 98 1.78 -12.42 11.13
N HIS A 99 2.87 -12.30 10.37
CA HIS A 99 4.08 -11.57 10.77
C HIS A 99 4.48 -10.47 9.78
N CYS A 100 3.50 -9.93 9.05
CA CYS A 100 3.71 -8.78 8.16
C CYS A 100 4.17 -7.53 8.91
N THR A 101 4.88 -6.64 8.23
CA THR A 101 5.40 -5.40 8.82
C THR A 101 4.29 -4.64 9.54
N GLY A 102 4.51 -4.29 10.82
CA GLY A 102 3.52 -3.56 11.62
C GLY A 102 2.49 -4.42 12.38
N TYR A 103 2.60 -5.75 12.37
CA TYR A 103 1.62 -6.63 13.06
C TYR A 103 1.58 -6.48 14.59
N THR A 104 2.70 -6.11 15.24
CA THR A 104 2.82 -6.06 16.71
C THR A 104 2.33 -4.77 17.35
N SER A 105 2.00 -3.79 16.53
CA SER A 105 1.98 -2.41 16.96
C SER A 105 0.53 -1.91 17.06
N THR A 106 0.28 -1.00 18.02
CA THR A 106 -1.06 -0.75 18.60
C THR A 106 -1.83 0.45 18.03
N ASN A 107 -1.20 1.31 17.22
CA ASN A 107 -1.81 2.53 16.64
C ASN A 107 -1.62 2.56 15.11
N PHE A 108 -2.46 1.83 14.38
CA PHE A 108 -2.26 1.59 12.94
C PHE A 108 -3.51 1.97 12.15
N GLY A 109 -3.25 2.54 10.99
CA GLY A 109 -4.27 2.74 9.98
C GLY A 109 -4.03 1.81 8.80
N GLY A 110 -5.07 1.60 8.01
CA GLY A 110 -5.04 0.84 6.79
C GLY A 110 -4.88 1.73 5.56
N LEU A 111 -3.96 1.38 4.67
CA LEU A 111 -3.93 1.88 3.30
C LEU A 111 -4.59 0.88 2.38
N ARG A 112 -5.56 1.32 1.57
CA ARG A 112 -6.30 0.40 0.71
C ARG A 112 -5.38 -0.29 -0.32
N LEU A 113 -5.59 -1.58 -0.51
CA LEU A 113 -4.95 -2.28 -1.62
C LEU A 113 -5.60 -1.87 -2.96
N MET A 114 -4.82 -1.22 -3.82
CA MET A 114 -5.27 -0.78 -5.15
C MET A 114 -5.03 -1.82 -6.25
N ASP A 115 -4.16 -2.81 -6.02
CA ASP A 115 -3.87 -3.83 -7.03
C ASP A 115 -5.04 -4.82 -7.18
N SER A 116 -5.74 -4.71 -8.32
CA SER A 116 -6.86 -5.59 -8.66
C SER A 116 -6.45 -7.07 -8.81
N GLY A 117 -5.22 -7.34 -9.24
CA GLY A 117 -4.72 -8.71 -9.44
C GLY A 117 -4.57 -9.40 -8.09
N ALA A 118 -3.75 -8.84 -7.21
CA ALA A 118 -3.58 -9.33 -5.85
C ALA A 118 -4.89 -9.36 -5.06
N ARG A 119 -5.81 -8.40 -5.27
CA ARG A 119 -7.12 -8.37 -4.60
C ARG A 119 -7.95 -9.63 -4.83
N SER A 120 -7.92 -10.20 -6.03
CA SER A 120 -8.63 -11.45 -6.32
C SER A 120 -8.08 -12.62 -5.50
N LEU A 121 -6.76 -12.65 -5.29
CA LEU A 121 -6.05 -13.70 -4.56
C LEU A 121 -6.25 -13.57 -3.04
N TYR A 122 -6.23 -12.34 -2.52
CA TYR A 122 -6.61 -12.09 -1.13
C TYR A 122 -8.06 -12.46 -0.84
N ARG A 123 -8.97 -12.31 -1.82
CA ARG A 123 -10.35 -12.78 -1.68
C ARG A 123 -10.43 -14.30 -1.54
N LEU A 124 -9.59 -15.06 -2.27
CA LEU A 124 -9.51 -16.51 -2.11
C LEU A 124 -9.01 -16.87 -0.70
N ALA A 125 -8.00 -16.16 -0.19
CA ALA A 125 -7.52 -16.36 1.18
C ALA A 125 -8.61 -16.07 2.23
N VAL A 126 -9.41 -15.02 2.04
CA VAL A 126 -10.57 -14.74 2.92
C VAL A 126 -11.61 -15.85 2.85
N GLN A 127 -11.93 -16.35 1.66
CA GLN A 127 -12.88 -17.47 1.51
C GLN A 127 -12.39 -18.74 2.22
N GLN A 128 -11.07 -19.00 2.22
CA GLN A 128 -10.49 -20.07 3.02
C GLN A 128 -10.66 -19.81 4.51
N ALA A 129 -10.38 -18.59 5.00
CA ALA A 129 -10.59 -18.21 6.40
C ALA A 129 -12.05 -18.35 6.85
N GLU A 130 -13.01 -17.97 5.99
CA GLU A 130 -14.44 -18.16 6.24
C GLU A 130 -14.78 -19.65 6.43
N ALA A 131 -14.23 -20.52 5.60
CA ALA A 131 -14.45 -21.96 5.67
C ALA A 131 -13.75 -22.62 6.87
N THR A 132 -12.50 -22.22 7.18
CA THR A 132 -11.71 -22.78 8.30
C THR A 132 -12.29 -22.38 9.65
N TYR A 133 -12.66 -21.10 9.83
CA TYR A 133 -13.04 -20.54 11.13
C TYR A 133 -14.54 -20.31 11.31
N GLY A 134 -15.35 -20.60 10.29
CA GLY A 134 -16.80 -20.39 10.34
C GLY A 134 -17.22 -18.93 10.47
N ILE A 135 -16.36 -18.01 10.03
CA ILE A 135 -16.62 -16.56 10.01
C ILE A 135 -17.25 -16.14 8.66
N ARG A 136 -17.83 -14.94 8.62
CA ARG A 136 -18.40 -14.37 7.38
C ARG A 136 -17.86 -12.98 7.12
N ALA A 137 -17.46 -12.72 5.88
CA ALA A 137 -16.97 -11.46 5.34
C ALA A 137 -17.88 -11.05 4.18
N ALA A 138 -18.87 -10.20 4.46
CA ALA A 138 -19.87 -9.83 3.46
C ALA A 138 -19.22 -8.99 2.34
N HIS A 139 -18.47 -7.97 2.72
CA HIS A 139 -17.77 -7.07 1.80
C HIS A 139 -16.33 -6.85 2.27
N PRO A 140 -15.42 -7.80 2.00
CA PRO A 140 -14.04 -7.70 2.45
C PRO A 140 -13.32 -6.53 1.78
N LEU A 141 -12.83 -5.62 2.61
CA LEU A 141 -11.92 -4.54 2.27
C LEU A 141 -10.51 -4.91 2.74
N PHE A 142 -9.54 -4.72 1.85
CA PHE A 142 -8.16 -5.10 2.07
C PHE A 142 -7.29 -3.87 2.29
N PHE A 143 -6.52 -3.90 3.36
CA PHE A 143 -5.65 -2.82 3.77
C PHE A 143 -4.23 -3.31 4.02
N ASP A 144 -3.26 -2.59 3.49
CA ASP A 144 -1.88 -2.68 3.95
C ASP A 144 -1.79 -2.02 5.34
N TRP A 145 -1.28 -2.78 6.30
CA TRP A 145 -1.29 -2.43 7.71
C TRP A 145 -0.07 -1.58 8.05
N THR A 146 -0.28 -0.28 8.28
CA THR A 146 0.83 0.67 8.41
C THR A 146 0.66 1.68 9.55
N HIS A 147 1.79 2.16 10.07
CA HIS A 147 1.79 3.16 11.15
C HIS A 147 1.48 4.54 10.56
N LYS A 148 0.40 5.18 11.00
CA LYS A 148 -0.01 6.54 10.57
C LYS A 148 -0.04 6.68 9.04
N PRO A 149 -1.07 6.13 8.37
CA PRO A 149 -1.11 6.04 6.91
C PRO A 149 -1.05 7.40 6.22
N THR A 150 -1.63 8.43 6.83
CA THR A 150 -1.58 9.82 6.36
C THR A 150 -0.14 10.34 6.19
N LYS A 151 0.77 10.00 7.12
CA LYS A 151 2.18 10.38 7.02
C LYS A 151 2.90 9.62 5.92
N THR A 152 2.59 8.33 5.73
CA THR A 152 3.18 7.51 4.67
C THR A 152 2.84 8.08 3.29
N VAL A 153 1.57 8.46 3.07
CA VAL A 153 1.13 9.06 1.81
C VAL A 153 1.78 10.43 1.56
N GLN A 154 1.88 11.28 2.60
CA GLN A 154 2.61 12.54 2.51
C GLN A 154 4.11 12.34 2.20
N GLN A 155 4.72 11.29 2.74
CA GLN A 155 6.12 10.96 2.48
C GLN A 155 6.35 10.54 1.03
N TRP A 156 5.41 9.82 0.40
CA TRP A 156 5.47 9.49 -1.02
C TRP A 156 5.44 10.75 -1.88
N GLN A 157 4.54 11.69 -1.56
CA GLN A 157 4.48 12.99 -2.23
C GLN A 157 5.83 13.72 -2.15
N LYS A 158 6.36 13.90 -0.94
CA LYS A 158 7.63 14.61 -0.71
C LYS A 158 8.78 13.95 -1.46
N THR A 159 8.84 12.63 -1.45
CA THR A 159 9.89 11.85 -2.12
C THR A 159 9.78 11.98 -3.64
N ALA A 160 8.56 11.94 -4.19
CA ALA A 160 8.31 12.14 -5.61
C ALA A 160 8.80 13.51 -6.10
N TYR A 161 8.42 14.59 -5.39
CA TYR A 161 8.84 15.95 -5.75
C TYR A 161 10.35 16.15 -5.62
N SER A 162 10.95 15.66 -4.53
CA SER A 162 12.40 15.78 -4.32
C SER A 162 13.18 15.06 -5.42
N GLN A 163 12.81 13.81 -5.74
CA GLN A 163 13.44 13.09 -6.84
C GLN A 163 13.25 13.79 -8.18
N PHE A 164 12.03 14.27 -8.45
CA PHE A 164 11.72 14.97 -9.69
C PHE A 164 12.62 16.20 -9.90
N ILE A 165 12.79 17.04 -8.87
CA ILE A 165 13.68 18.22 -8.92
C ILE A 165 15.14 17.79 -9.16
N ILE A 166 15.62 16.77 -8.45
CA ILE A 166 16.99 16.26 -8.64
C ILE A 166 17.22 15.80 -10.08
N TRP A 167 16.25 15.07 -10.66
CA TRP A 167 16.34 14.61 -12.04
C TRP A 167 16.32 15.75 -13.06
N ILE A 168 15.51 16.80 -12.84
CA ILE A 168 15.49 17.99 -13.71
C ILE A 168 16.85 18.69 -13.69
N VAL A 169 17.40 18.93 -12.50
CA VAL A 169 18.70 19.61 -12.35
C VAL A 169 19.82 18.80 -12.98
N ALA A 170 19.87 17.49 -12.72
CA ALA A 170 20.87 16.60 -13.31
C ALA A 170 20.79 16.57 -14.85
N TYR A 171 19.58 16.53 -15.41
CA TYR A 171 19.38 16.60 -16.85
C TYR A 171 19.81 17.96 -17.44
N GLY A 172 19.50 19.06 -16.76
CA GLY A 172 19.94 20.40 -17.16
C GLY A 172 21.46 20.54 -17.21
N ILE A 173 22.16 20.03 -16.19
CA ILE A 173 23.63 20.03 -16.14
C ILE A 173 24.21 19.20 -17.28
N PHE A 174 23.66 18.01 -17.53
CA PHE A 174 24.09 17.14 -18.62
C PHE A 174 23.89 17.79 -20.00
N GLN A 175 22.75 18.43 -20.23
CA GLN A 175 22.48 19.16 -21.47
C GLN A 175 23.44 20.34 -21.67
N ALA A 176 23.69 21.13 -20.63
CA ALA A 176 24.65 22.23 -20.68
C ALA A 176 26.07 21.73 -21.01
N PHE A 177 26.49 20.61 -20.42
CA PHE A 177 27.76 19.97 -20.72
C PHE A 177 27.85 19.51 -22.19
N CYS A 178 26.82 18.83 -22.71
CA CYS A 178 26.79 18.39 -24.10
C CYS A 178 26.84 19.56 -25.09
N VAL A 179 26.11 20.65 -24.83
CA VAL A 179 26.12 21.86 -25.66
C VAL A 179 27.48 22.54 -25.61
N ALA A 180 28.13 22.62 -24.44
CA ALA A 180 29.47 23.16 -24.32
C ALA A 180 30.51 22.34 -25.11
N CYS A 181 30.47 21.00 -25.00
CA CYS A 181 31.34 20.12 -25.78
C CYS A 181 31.12 20.26 -27.29
N ALA A 182 29.86 20.34 -27.74
CA ALA A 182 29.53 20.53 -29.15
C ALA A 182 30.02 21.89 -29.66
N ALA A 183 29.80 22.98 -28.91
CA ALA A 183 30.27 24.31 -29.25
C ALA A 183 31.81 24.37 -29.38
N LEU A 184 32.53 23.70 -28.47
CA LEU A 184 34.00 23.59 -28.54
C LEU A 184 34.47 22.74 -29.73
N ALA A 185 33.72 21.71 -30.12
CA ALA A 185 34.06 20.91 -31.30
C ALA A 185 33.86 21.71 -32.61
N PHE A 186 32.74 22.44 -32.73
CA PHE A 186 32.45 23.25 -33.91
C PHE A 186 33.38 24.47 -34.05
N SER A 187 33.78 25.09 -32.94
CA SER A 187 34.73 26.22 -32.99
C SER A 187 36.11 25.81 -33.50
N ARG A 188 36.54 24.56 -33.25
CA ARG A 188 37.80 24.04 -33.79
C ARG A 188 37.71 23.63 -35.26
N LEU A 189 36.57 23.14 -35.72
CA LEU A 189 36.36 22.78 -37.13
C LEU A 189 36.25 24.01 -38.05
N GLY A 190 35.72 25.13 -37.56
CA GLY A 190 35.62 26.37 -38.34
C GLY A 190 36.92 27.16 -38.47
N GLN A 191 38.02 26.72 -37.82
CA GLN A 191 39.35 27.33 -37.94
C GLN A 191 40.26 26.62 -38.96
N VAL A 192 39.75 25.60 -39.66
CA VAL A 192 40.42 24.89 -40.77
C VAL A 192 39.78 25.33 -42.08
#